data_AF-A0A8S1EFS9-F1
#
_entry.id   AF-A0A8S1EFS9-F1
#
_cell.length_a   1.000
_cell.length_b   1.000
_cell.length_c   1.000
_cell.angle_alpha   90.00
_cell.angle_beta   90.00
_cell.angle_gamma   90.00
#
_symmetry.space_group_name_H-M   'P 1'
#
loop_
_entity.id
_entity.type
_entity.pdbx_description
1 polymer ?
#
loop_
_entity_poly.entity_id
_entity_poly.type
_entity_poly.pdbx_seq_one_letter_code
_entity_poly.pdbx_strand_id
1 'polypeptide(L)'
;MSLSQQRAVFSKAFATWEEHTQLRFVRLDNSMKDANIDIIFASKNHDDGEPFDGNGNILAHAFFPRYGGDIHFDEDEYWSADKSKGVDLYAVAVHEIGHALGLKHSSNYLAIMAPFYKQYTGAKLHLHFDDILAIKQLYGKNDIGKKFEVNEKQWRKEICENPYLDAITRLKNGTILAFRKNVVFEMLPSGKVQNPKIILELFPFEGPIDAATTDKNGNIYVFKGNEYWVLNRHGNSVPNYPKKIRDGLNSLPDTLGAALYRNDGKPFFFKRLPKRARCGVPI
;
A
#
# COMPACT_ATOMS: atom_id res chain seq x y z
N MET A 1 5.56 -4.34 28.50
CA MET A 1 6.05 -5.14 27.34
C MET A 1 7.55 -5.39 27.50
N SER A 2 8.12 -6.51 27.05
CA SER A 2 9.58 -6.73 27.17
C SER A 2 10.37 -5.92 26.13
N LEU A 3 11.62 -5.58 26.45
CA LEU A 3 12.50 -4.86 25.54
C LEU A 3 12.69 -5.63 24.21
N SER A 4 12.78 -6.97 24.26
CA SER A 4 12.88 -7.80 23.05
C SER A 4 11.65 -7.66 22.12
N GLN A 5 10.45 -7.54 22.69
CA GLN A 5 9.22 -7.33 21.93
C GLN A 5 9.17 -5.94 21.31
N GLN A 6 9.54 -4.90 22.07
CA GLN A 6 9.68 -3.54 21.54
C GLN A 6 10.64 -3.50 20.35
N ARG A 7 11.83 -4.10 20.49
CA ARG A 7 12.82 -4.17 19.41
C ARG A 7 12.27 -4.82 18.14
N ALA A 8 11.56 -5.94 18.29
CA ALA A 8 10.94 -6.62 17.17
C ALA A 8 9.84 -5.77 16.50
N VAL A 9 9.05 -5.05 17.29
CA VAL A 9 8.03 -4.12 16.79
C VAL A 9 8.67 -2.99 15.99
N PHE A 10 9.69 -2.32 16.52
CA PHE A 10 10.36 -1.22 15.83
C PHE A 10 11.08 -1.68 14.55
N SER A 11 11.79 -2.81 14.57
CA SER A 11 12.39 -3.36 13.35
C SER A 11 11.33 -3.61 12.26
N LYS A 12 10.16 -4.11 12.65
CA LYS A 12 9.04 -4.31 11.71
C LYS A 12 8.43 -2.99 11.24
N ALA A 13 8.33 -1.98 12.10
CA ALA A 13 7.81 -0.66 11.78
C ALA A 13 8.69 0.06 10.73
N PHE A 14 10.01 0.06 10.93
CA PHE A 14 10.95 0.57 9.92
C PHE A 14 10.88 -0.21 8.61
N ALA A 15 10.85 -1.55 8.67
CA ALA A 15 10.75 -2.40 7.48
C ALA A 15 9.49 -2.08 6.64
N THR A 16 8.40 -1.67 7.28
CA THR A 16 7.15 -1.27 6.60
C THR A 16 7.39 -0.10 5.63
N TRP A 17 8.26 0.85 5.99
CA TRP A 17 8.64 1.97 5.11
C TRP A 17 9.75 1.60 4.12
N GLU A 18 10.64 0.67 4.46
CA GLU A 18 11.67 0.14 3.55
C GLU A 18 11.07 -0.60 2.33
N GLU A 19 9.91 -1.24 2.50
CA GLU A 19 9.19 -1.94 1.42
C GLU A 19 8.79 -1.00 0.27
N HIS A 20 8.60 0.30 0.56
CA HIS A 20 8.10 1.29 -0.40
C HIS A 20 9.12 2.38 -0.76
N THR A 21 10.33 2.30 -0.21
CA THR A 21 11.40 3.29 -0.42
C THR A 21 12.74 2.61 -0.68
N GLN A 22 13.76 3.41 -1.01
CA GLN A 22 15.15 2.94 -1.04
C GLN A 22 15.86 3.13 0.31
N LEU A 23 15.18 3.69 1.30
CA LEU A 23 15.75 3.90 2.62
C LEU A 23 16.10 2.57 3.26
N ARG A 24 17.17 2.57 4.04
CA ARG A 24 17.60 1.43 4.82
C ARG A 24 17.90 1.89 6.24
N PHE A 25 17.32 1.20 7.21
CA PHE A 25 17.48 1.53 8.62
C PHE A 25 18.37 0.50 9.29
N VAL A 26 19.35 0.99 10.04
CA VAL A 26 20.26 0.16 10.81
C VAL A 26 20.10 0.55 12.26
N ARG A 27 19.73 -0.43 13.09
CA ARG A 27 19.69 -0.24 14.53
C ARG A 27 21.13 -0.09 15.05
N LEU A 28 21.38 0.98 15.78
CA LEU A 28 22.63 1.17 16.53
C LEU A 28 22.49 0.59 17.95
N ASP A 29 23.61 0.13 18.50
CA ASP A 29 23.67 -0.24 19.92
C ASP A 29 23.68 1.01 20.80
N ASN A 30 23.12 0.89 22.01
CA ASN A 30 22.94 2.01 22.95
C ASN A 30 24.25 2.70 23.39
N SER A 31 25.42 2.15 23.04
CA SER A 31 26.72 2.77 23.25
C SER A 31 27.13 3.77 22.16
N MET A 32 26.40 3.83 21.05
CA MET A 32 26.64 4.75 19.93
C MET A 32 25.72 5.96 20.06
N LYS A 33 26.27 7.17 19.94
CA LYS A 33 25.58 8.44 20.24
C LYS A 33 25.11 9.23 19.01
N ASP A 34 25.23 8.65 17.82
CA ASP A 34 25.02 9.38 16.56
C ASP A 34 23.91 8.73 15.70
N ALA A 35 22.81 8.31 16.32
CA ALA A 35 21.64 7.84 15.58
C ALA A 35 20.97 9.00 14.82
N ASN A 36 20.38 8.72 13.66
CA ASN A 36 19.60 9.73 12.93
C ASN A 36 18.15 9.85 13.42
N ILE A 37 17.69 8.89 14.23
CA ILE A 37 16.36 8.85 14.83
C ILE A 37 16.55 8.20 16.18
N ASP A 38 16.46 8.97 17.26
CA ASP A 38 16.39 8.42 18.60
C ASP A 38 14.95 8.05 18.95
N ILE A 39 14.78 6.91 19.61
CA ILE A 39 13.48 6.43 20.09
C ILE A 39 13.53 6.32 21.60
N ILE A 40 12.68 7.07 22.28
CA ILE A 40 12.55 7.02 23.73
C ILE A 40 11.10 6.81 24.14
N PHE A 41 10.93 6.28 25.35
CA PHE A 41 9.67 6.35 26.08
C PHE A 41 9.85 7.32 27.24
N ALA A 42 8.92 8.25 27.38
CA ALA A 42 8.98 9.28 28.40
C ALA A 42 7.58 9.55 28.96
N SER A 43 7.50 10.12 30.17
CA SER A 43 6.22 10.47 30.79
C SER A 43 6.16 11.98 30.99
N LYS A 44 5.01 12.57 30.66
CA LYS A 44 4.69 13.99 30.91
C LYS A 44 5.75 14.92 30.34
N ASN A 45 6.27 15.86 31.15
CA ASN A 45 7.35 16.75 30.72
C ASN A 45 8.66 15.97 30.59
N HIS A 46 9.21 15.97 29.38
CA HIS A 46 10.44 15.27 29.04
C HIS A 46 11.41 16.15 28.23
N ASP A 47 11.41 17.45 28.55
CA ASP A 47 12.42 18.45 28.19
C ASP A 47 12.56 18.79 26.69
N ASP A 48 11.55 18.47 25.88
CA ASP A 48 11.48 18.83 24.45
C ASP A 48 10.44 19.93 24.13
N GLY A 49 9.65 20.36 25.13
CA GLY A 49 8.62 21.39 25.00
C GLY A 49 7.23 20.88 24.60
N GLU A 50 7.06 19.57 24.37
CA GLU A 50 5.81 18.92 23.99
C GLU A 50 5.42 17.85 25.03
N PRO A 51 4.97 18.25 26.24
CA PRO A 51 4.72 17.28 27.31
C PRO A 51 3.56 16.33 26.99
N PHE A 52 3.71 15.05 27.33
CA PHE A 52 2.61 14.08 27.29
C PHE A 52 1.57 14.34 28.39
N ASP A 53 0.37 13.79 28.24
CA ASP A 53 -0.75 13.98 29.17
C ASP A 53 -1.03 12.77 30.08
N GLY A 54 -0.23 11.71 29.97
CA GLY A 54 -0.45 10.45 30.67
C GLY A 54 -1.41 9.57 29.86
N ASN A 55 -2.00 8.56 30.50
CA ASN A 55 -2.83 7.58 29.78
C ASN A 55 -4.01 8.19 29.00
N GLY A 56 -3.97 8.07 27.67
CA GLY A 56 -4.96 8.49 26.69
C GLY A 56 -4.48 9.66 25.83
N ASN A 57 -5.29 10.05 24.83
CA ASN A 57 -5.09 11.20 23.95
C ASN A 57 -3.73 11.26 23.20
N ILE A 58 -2.64 11.71 23.83
CA ILE A 58 -1.33 11.87 23.19
C ILE A 58 -0.51 10.60 23.40
N LEU A 59 -0.61 9.70 22.42
CA LEU A 59 0.09 8.41 22.50
C LEU A 59 1.60 8.54 22.27
N ALA A 60 1.99 9.40 21.35
CA ALA A 60 3.36 9.58 20.89
C ALA A 60 3.46 10.86 20.07
N HIS A 61 4.68 11.30 19.81
CA HIS A 61 4.99 12.29 18.78
C HIS A 61 6.35 12.01 18.14
N ALA A 62 6.57 12.63 16.99
CA ALA A 62 7.84 12.60 16.31
C ALA A 62 8.19 13.95 15.69
N PHE A 63 9.49 14.24 15.68
CA PHE A 63 10.03 15.42 15.02
C PHE A 63 10.29 15.14 13.54
N PHE A 64 10.01 16.12 12.69
CA PHE A 64 10.36 16.04 11.27
C PHE A 64 11.88 15.92 11.06
N PRO A 65 12.36 15.39 9.91
CA PRO A 65 13.79 15.20 9.64
C PRO A 65 14.66 16.44 9.87
N ARG A 66 14.14 17.65 9.60
CA ARG A 66 14.90 18.90 9.78
C ARG A 66 15.23 19.20 11.26
N TYR A 67 14.55 18.53 12.19
CA TYR A 67 14.65 18.74 13.63
C TYR A 67 15.27 17.57 14.37
N GLY A 68 15.74 16.53 13.67
CA GLY A 68 16.36 15.36 14.29
C GLY A 68 15.69 14.06 13.90
N GLY A 69 14.38 14.03 13.69
CA GLY A 69 13.67 12.79 13.38
C GLY A 69 13.27 11.96 14.61
N ASP A 70 13.57 12.44 15.81
CA ASP A 70 13.39 11.70 17.06
C ASP A 70 11.91 11.41 17.33
N ILE A 71 11.66 10.26 17.96
CA ILE A 71 10.33 9.72 18.21
C ILE A 71 10.18 9.42 19.69
N HIS A 72 9.17 10.03 20.31
CA HIS A 72 8.87 9.87 21.72
C HIS A 72 7.52 9.17 21.86
N PHE A 73 7.46 8.16 22.73
CA PHE A 73 6.24 7.46 23.09
C PHE A 73 5.88 7.78 24.55
N ASP A 74 4.60 7.98 24.84
CA ASP A 74 4.17 8.18 26.23
C ASP A 74 4.29 6.85 27.01
N GLU A 75 5.18 6.80 27.99
CA GLU A 75 5.40 5.62 28.85
C GLU A 75 4.19 5.32 29.75
N ASP A 76 3.30 6.29 29.97
CA ASP A 76 2.08 6.11 30.77
C ASP A 76 0.99 5.31 30.01
N GLU A 77 1.17 5.06 28.71
CA GLU A 77 0.27 4.25 27.89
C GLU A 77 0.44 2.75 28.10
N TYR A 78 -0.68 2.02 28.01
CA TYR A 78 -0.64 0.56 28.04
C TYR A 78 -0.26 -0.03 26.67
N TRP A 79 1.05 0.01 26.36
CA TRP A 79 1.62 -0.50 25.11
C TRP A 79 1.59 -2.02 24.97
N SER A 80 1.20 -2.47 23.78
CA SER A 80 1.13 -3.89 23.46
C SER A 80 1.49 -4.22 22.02
N ALA A 81 2.07 -5.41 21.85
CA ALA A 81 2.25 -6.05 20.54
C ALA A 81 1.02 -6.89 20.13
N ASP A 82 0.12 -7.16 21.06
CA ASP A 82 -1.19 -7.78 20.83
C ASP A 82 -2.23 -6.68 20.71
N LYS A 83 -2.72 -6.47 19.49
CA LYS A 83 -3.71 -5.43 19.14
C LYS A 83 -4.99 -5.48 19.98
N SER A 84 -5.31 -6.62 20.59
CA SER A 84 -6.52 -6.82 21.39
C SER A 84 -6.36 -6.36 22.85
N LYS A 85 -5.15 -6.01 23.28
CA LYS A 85 -4.83 -5.72 24.68
C LYS A 85 -4.02 -4.44 24.79
N GLY A 86 -4.68 -3.28 24.82
CA GLY A 86 -4.00 -1.98 24.94
C GLY A 86 -3.74 -1.29 23.61
N VAL A 87 -2.81 -0.34 23.61
CA VAL A 87 -2.43 0.47 22.44
C VAL A 87 -1.45 -0.33 21.58
N ASP A 88 -1.75 -0.44 20.29
CA ASP A 88 -0.94 -1.18 19.32
C ASP A 88 0.34 -0.39 19.01
N LEU A 89 1.44 -0.74 19.69
CA LEU A 89 2.74 -0.07 19.52
C LEU A 89 3.20 -0.11 18.06
N TYR A 90 2.88 -1.19 17.33
CA TYR A 90 3.29 -1.29 15.94
C TYR A 90 2.57 -0.26 15.06
N ALA A 91 1.28 -0.03 15.28
CA ALA A 91 0.53 0.96 14.52
C ALA A 91 1.02 2.39 14.80
N VAL A 92 1.19 2.74 16.08
CA VAL A 92 1.68 4.07 16.47
C VAL A 92 3.12 4.26 15.97
N ALA A 93 3.99 3.27 16.12
CA ALA A 93 5.36 3.39 15.62
C ALA A 93 5.44 3.59 14.10
N VAL A 94 4.59 2.91 13.32
CA VAL A 94 4.56 3.14 11.86
C VAL A 94 4.12 4.58 11.54
N HIS A 95 3.14 5.12 12.26
CA HIS A 95 2.69 6.51 12.13
C HIS A 95 3.83 7.50 12.43
N GLU A 96 4.44 7.38 13.62
CA GLU A 96 5.48 8.30 14.05
C GLU A 96 6.74 8.24 13.18
N ILE A 97 7.12 7.04 12.70
CA ILE A 97 8.21 6.93 11.73
C ILE A 97 7.85 7.67 10.43
N GLY A 98 6.59 7.70 10.01
CA GLY A 98 6.17 8.51 8.88
C GLY A 98 6.48 10.00 9.07
N HIS A 99 6.22 10.54 10.27
CA HIS A 99 6.61 11.90 10.65
C HIS A 99 8.13 12.11 10.67
N ALA A 100 8.86 11.18 11.28
CA ALA A 100 10.33 11.18 11.30
C ALA A 100 10.93 11.14 9.88
N LEU A 101 10.19 10.60 8.91
CA LEU A 101 10.53 10.60 7.48
C LEU A 101 9.93 11.78 6.68
N GLY A 102 9.29 12.75 7.32
CA GLY A 102 8.82 13.95 6.63
C GLY A 102 7.37 13.95 6.19
N LEU A 103 6.59 12.90 6.47
CA LEU A 103 5.17 12.86 6.15
C LEU A 103 4.35 13.70 7.12
N LYS A 104 3.42 14.48 6.60
CA LYS A 104 2.41 15.16 7.42
C LYS A 104 1.20 14.26 7.63
N HIS A 105 0.31 14.66 8.54
CA HIS A 105 -0.97 14.02 8.68
C HIS A 105 -1.75 13.97 7.36
N SER A 106 -2.34 12.81 7.09
CA SER A 106 -3.27 12.59 6.00
C SER A 106 -4.68 13.04 6.40
N SER A 107 -5.42 13.63 5.46
CA SER A 107 -6.87 13.85 5.61
C SER A 107 -7.68 12.57 5.37
N ASN A 108 -7.05 11.53 4.82
CA ASN A 108 -7.69 10.24 4.60
C ASN A 108 -7.72 9.45 5.91
N TYR A 109 -8.91 9.28 6.46
CA TYR A 109 -9.14 8.61 7.73
C TYR A 109 -8.76 7.12 7.76
N LEU A 110 -8.46 6.50 6.61
CA LEU A 110 -7.99 5.11 6.51
C LEU A 110 -6.46 4.99 6.39
N ALA A 111 -5.75 6.12 6.26
CA ALA A 111 -4.30 6.17 6.18
C ALA A 111 -3.64 5.97 7.54
N ILE A 112 -2.45 5.38 7.57
CA ILE A 112 -1.71 5.27 8.84
C ILE A 112 -1.37 6.65 9.35
N MET A 113 -1.07 7.60 8.44
CA MET A 113 -0.81 9.00 8.78
C MET A 113 -2.07 9.81 9.13
N ALA A 114 -3.24 9.20 9.30
CA ALA A 114 -4.40 9.91 9.82
C ALA A 114 -4.15 10.37 11.27
N PRO A 115 -4.57 11.59 11.67
CA PRO A 115 -4.18 12.20 12.95
C PRO A 115 -4.79 11.56 14.21
N PHE A 116 -5.76 10.64 14.05
CA PHE A 116 -6.43 10.02 15.18
C PHE A 116 -6.17 8.53 15.17
N TYR A 117 -5.66 8.02 16.29
CA TYR A 117 -5.40 6.60 16.47
C TYR A 117 -6.67 5.78 16.22
N LYS A 118 -6.49 4.68 15.49
CA LYS A 118 -7.51 3.67 15.26
C LYS A 118 -6.93 2.32 15.54
N GLN A 119 -7.63 1.55 16.36
CA GLN A 119 -7.28 0.16 16.59
C GLN A 119 -7.38 -0.60 15.26
N TYR A 120 -6.24 -1.04 14.73
CA TYR A 120 -6.19 -1.79 13.48
C TYR A 120 -6.77 -3.19 13.67
N THR A 121 -8.02 -3.39 13.25
CA THR A 121 -8.74 -4.67 13.39
C THR A 121 -8.36 -5.74 12.35
N GLY A 122 -7.58 -5.38 11.33
CA GLY A 122 -7.09 -6.30 10.31
C GLY A 122 -5.93 -7.20 10.76
N ALA A 123 -5.83 -8.40 10.18
CA ALA A 123 -4.81 -9.40 10.49
C ALA A 123 -3.36 -8.91 10.27
N LYS A 124 -3.18 -7.91 9.40
CA LYS A 124 -1.91 -7.18 9.17
C LYS A 124 -2.19 -5.69 9.02
N LEU A 125 -1.30 -4.86 9.54
CA LEU A 125 -1.26 -3.44 9.21
C LEU A 125 -0.67 -3.31 7.80
N HIS A 126 -1.30 -2.49 6.98
CA HIS A 126 -0.83 -2.15 5.65
C HIS A 126 -0.90 -0.63 5.51
N LEU A 127 0.11 -0.03 4.89
CA LEU A 127 0.09 1.39 4.53
C LEU A 127 -1.05 1.63 3.54
N HIS A 128 -1.81 2.71 3.76
CA HIS A 128 -2.77 3.16 2.77
C HIS A 128 -2.03 3.73 1.56
N PHE A 129 -2.69 3.77 0.41
CA PHE A 129 -2.09 4.33 -0.79
C PHE A 129 -1.59 5.77 -0.60
N ASP A 130 -2.34 6.58 0.14
CA ASP A 130 -1.97 7.96 0.48
C ASP A 130 -0.61 8.03 1.19
N ASP A 131 -0.34 7.12 2.13
CA ASP A 131 0.95 7.01 2.83
C ASP A 131 2.08 6.62 1.87
N ILE A 132 1.82 5.62 1.00
CA ILE A 132 2.78 5.10 0.02
C ILE A 132 3.12 6.16 -1.01
N LEU A 133 2.12 6.91 -1.50
CA LEU A 133 2.33 7.98 -2.46
C LEU A 133 3.17 9.09 -1.85
N ALA A 134 2.81 9.53 -0.63
CA ALA A 134 3.51 10.60 0.05
C ALA A 134 4.98 10.24 0.32
N ILE A 135 5.26 9.03 0.81
CA ILE A 135 6.65 8.62 1.08
C ILE A 135 7.46 8.45 -0.21
N LYS A 136 6.83 7.99 -1.28
CA LYS A 136 7.48 7.88 -2.60
C LYS A 136 7.74 9.23 -3.25
N GLN A 137 6.92 10.25 -2.98
CA GLN A 137 7.22 11.62 -3.40
C GLN A 137 8.50 12.16 -2.74
N LEU A 138 8.79 11.73 -1.50
CA LEU A 138 9.99 12.14 -0.77
C LEU A 138 11.23 11.29 -1.13
N TYR A 139 11.09 9.97 -1.22
CA TYR A 139 12.22 9.02 -1.28
C TYR A 139 12.16 7.99 -2.41
N GLY A 140 11.18 8.10 -3.31
CA GLY A 140 11.09 7.27 -4.50
C GLY A 140 12.30 7.46 -5.42
N LYS A 141 12.70 6.40 -6.13
CA LYS A 141 13.62 6.51 -7.27
C LYS A 141 13.04 7.56 -8.25
N ASN A 142 13.89 8.34 -8.91
CA ASN A 142 13.59 9.43 -9.85
C ASN A 142 12.73 9.05 -11.10
N ASP A 143 11.71 8.21 -10.95
CA ASP A 143 10.66 7.95 -11.93
C ASP A 143 9.33 8.65 -11.57
N ILE A 144 9.21 9.23 -10.36
CA ILE A 144 7.98 9.91 -9.88
C ILE A 144 8.14 11.46 -9.90
N GLY A 145 9.38 11.96 -9.98
CA GLY A 145 9.68 13.39 -10.16
C GLY A 145 9.56 13.88 -11.61
N LYS A 146 9.55 12.97 -12.59
CA LYS A 146 8.82 13.25 -13.83
C LYS A 146 7.36 13.07 -13.45
N LYS A 147 6.58 14.16 -13.41
CA LYS A 147 5.17 14.03 -13.80
C LYS A 147 5.16 13.06 -14.97
N PHE A 148 4.45 11.94 -14.88
CA PHE A 148 3.98 11.30 -16.10
C PHE A 148 3.03 12.33 -16.73
N GLU A 149 3.60 13.38 -17.34
CA GLU A 149 2.97 14.05 -18.45
C GLU A 149 2.92 12.96 -19.50
N VAL A 150 1.84 12.19 -19.47
CA VAL A 150 1.60 11.17 -20.46
C VAL A 150 1.40 11.95 -21.75
N ASN A 151 2.49 12.16 -22.48
CA ASN A 151 2.44 12.84 -23.76
C ASN A 151 1.49 12.04 -24.64
N GLU A 152 0.35 12.65 -24.98
CA GLU A 152 -0.76 11.95 -25.62
C GLU A 152 -0.30 11.24 -26.91
N LYS A 153 0.59 11.89 -27.65
CA LYS A 153 1.15 11.35 -28.90
C LYS A 153 2.03 10.13 -28.65
N GLN A 154 2.81 10.13 -27.56
CA GLN A 154 3.75 9.06 -27.25
C GLN A 154 3.02 7.77 -26.87
N TRP A 155 2.10 7.82 -25.89
CA TRP A 155 1.42 6.60 -25.45
C TRP A 155 0.50 6.01 -26.52
N ARG A 156 -0.15 6.88 -27.33
CA ARG A 156 -0.96 6.43 -28.47
C ARG A 156 -0.11 5.64 -29.46
N LYS A 157 1.08 6.12 -29.79
CA LYS A 157 2.04 5.41 -30.64
C LYS A 157 2.45 4.07 -30.02
N GLU A 158 2.80 4.06 -28.73
CA GLU A 158 3.22 2.85 -28.01
C GLU A 158 2.12 1.77 -27.90
N ILE A 159 0.85 2.15 -27.80
CA ILE A 159 -0.27 1.19 -27.84
C ILE A 159 -0.48 0.63 -29.24
N CYS A 160 -0.39 1.46 -30.29
CA CYS A 160 -0.54 1.00 -31.67
C CYS A 160 0.61 0.07 -32.09
N GLU A 161 1.83 0.32 -31.63
CA GLU A 161 3.00 -0.50 -31.94
C GLU A 161 3.05 -1.80 -31.12
N ASN A 162 2.57 -1.78 -29.88
CA ASN A 162 2.52 -2.95 -29.02
C ASN A 162 1.21 -2.98 -28.23
N PRO A 163 0.15 -3.61 -28.77
CA PRO A 163 -1.20 -3.57 -28.21
C PRO A 163 -1.42 -4.58 -27.06
N TYR A 164 -0.37 -4.94 -26.33
CA TYR A 164 -0.48 -5.87 -25.21
C TYR A 164 -1.02 -5.17 -23.96
N LEU A 165 -2.03 -5.79 -23.34
CA LEU A 165 -2.61 -5.41 -22.06
C LEU A 165 -2.33 -6.50 -21.02
N ASP A 166 -2.11 -6.08 -19.77
CA ASP A 166 -1.95 -6.99 -18.65
C ASP A 166 -3.31 -7.49 -18.13
N ALA A 167 -4.31 -6.59 -18.06
CA ALA A 167 -5.67 -6.94 -17.69
C ALA A 167 -6.69 -5.97 -18.30
N ILE A 168 -7.95 -6.40 -18.40
CA ILE A 168 -9.06 -5.57 -18.87
C ILE A 168 -10.33 -5.94 -18.12
N THR A 169 -11.16 -4.96 -17.76
CA THR A 169 -12.48 -5.20 -17.18
C THR A 169 -13.48 -4.15 -17.62
N ARG A 170 -14.76 -4.50 -17.63
CA ARG A 170 -15.87 -3.59 -17.93
C ARG A 170 -16.65 -3.28 -16.66
N LEU A 171 -16.69 -2.00 -16.30
CA LEU A 171 -17.46 -1.48 -15.18
C LEU A 171 -18.97 -1.54 -15.47
N LYS A 172 -19.77 -1.47 -14.41
CA LYS A 172 -21.24 -1.54 -14.50
C LYS A 172 -21.85 -0.39 -15.29
N ASN A 173 -21.24 0.79 -15.26
CA ASN A 173 -21.64 1.96 -16.06
C ASN A 173 -21.23 1.85 -17.55
N GLY A 174 -20.58 0.76 -17.95
CA GLY A 174 -20.13 0.51 -19.32
C GLY A 174 -18.73 1.00 -19.64
N THR A 175 -18.08 1.76 -18.74
CA THR A 175 -16.68 2.14 -18.88
C THR A 175 -15.79 0.90 -18.88
N ILE A 176 -14.77 0.86 -19.73
CA ILE A 176 -13.76 -0.19 -19.75
C ILE A 176 -12.48 0.35 -19.11
N LEU A 177 -11.91 -0.42 -18.19
CA LEU A 177 -10.58 -0.20 -17.65
C LEU A 177 -9.62 -1.19 -18.30
N ALA A 178 -8.58 -0.68 -18.96
CA ALA A 178 -7.52 -1.48 -19.54
C ALA A 178 -6.20 -1.16 -18.84
N PHE A 179 -5.54 -2.17 -18.29
CA PHE A 179 -4.33 -2.03 -17.47
C PHE A 179 -3.11 -2.48 -18.26
N ARG A 180 -2.04 -1.69 -18.18
CA ARG A 180 -0.76 -1.99 -18.80
C ARG A 180 0.39 -1.42 -17.98
N LYS A 181 1.34 -2.26 -17.59
CA LYS A 181 2.43 -1.91 -16.66
C LYS A 181 1.83 -1.19 -15.45
N ASN A 182 2.25 0.04 -15.19
CA ASN A 182 1.81 0.85 -14.06
C ASN A 182 0.72 1.87 -14.42
N VAL A 183 0.09 1.75 -15.60
CA VAL A 183 -0.95 2.68 -16.04
C VAL A 183 -2.27 1.99 -16.36
N VAL A 184 -3.36 2.74 -16.23
CA VAL A 184 -4.71 2.33 -16.60
C VAL A 184 -5.30 3.31 -17.61
N PHE A 185 -5.92 2.78 -18.65
CA PHE A 185 -6.68 3.52 -19.64
C PHE A 185 -8.16 3.38 -19.33
N GLU A 186 -8.87 4.51 -19.36
CA GLU A 186 -10.31 4.54 -19.20
C GLU A 186 -10.96 4.79 -20.56
N MET A 187 -11.72 3.82 -21.05
CA MET A 187 -12.53 3.96 -22.26
C MET A 187 -13.99 4.12 -21.86
N LEU A 188 -14.55 5.29 -22.15
CA LEU A 188 -15.94 5.61 -21.87
C LEU A 188 -16.88 4.78 -22.76
N PRO A 189 -18.16 4.60 -22.37
CA PRO A 189 -19.15 3.92 -23.21
C PRO A 189 -19.29 4.51 -24.63
N SER A 190 -18.94 5.78 -24.82
CA SER A 190 -18.90 6.45 -26.12
C SER A 190 -17.74 5.99 -27.02
N GLY A 191 -16.83 5.14 -26.54
CA GLY A 191 -15.61 4.73 -27.22
C GLY A 191 -14.45 5.71 -27.04
N LYS A 192 -14.65 6.86 -26.37
CA LYS A 192 -13.58 7.82 -26.09
C LYS A 192 -12.60 7.23 -25.08
N VAL A 193 -11.33 7.13 -25.46
CA VAL A 193 -10.22 6.76 -24.58
C VAL A 193 -9.67 8.03 -23.91
N GLN A 194 -9.60 8.01 -22.58
CA GLN A 194 -8.98 9.08 -21.79
C GLN A 194 -7.46 8.89 -21.72
N ASN A 195 -6.75 9.97 -21.38
CA ASN A 195 -5.32 9.86 -21.07
C ASN A 195 -5.10 8.84 -19.94
N PRO A 196 -4.08 7.98 -20.07
CA PRO A 196 -3.81 7.00 -19.05
C PRO A 196 -3.44 7.69 -17.75
N LYS A 197 -3.84 7.06 -16.66
CA LYS A 197 -3.54 7.47 -15.31
C LYS A 197 -2.63 6.43 -14.68
N ILE A 198 -1.77 6.84 -13.76
CA ILE A 198 -0.96 5.89 -13.02
C ILE A 198 -1.92 5.05 -12.15
N ILE A 199 -1.77 3.72 -12.16
CA ILE A 199 -2.63 2.80 -11.39
C ILE A 199 -2.63 3.19 -9.91
N LEU A 200 -1.44 3.46 -9.38
CA LEU A 200 -1.25 3.90 -8.00
C LEU A 200 -2.13 5.10 -7.67
N GLU A 201 -2.18 6.14 -8.52
CA GLU A 201 -2.98 7.36 -8.26
C GLU A 201 -4.48 7.10 -8.06
N LEU A 202 -4.99 5.97 -8.54
CA LEU A 202 -6.42 5.65 -8.50
C LEU A 202 -6.77 4.47 -7.59
N PHE A 203 -5.81 3.60 -7.30
CA PHE A 203 -6.06 2.29 -6.73
C PHE A 203 -5.04 1.92 -5.65
N PRO A 204 -5.43 1.10 -4.65
CA PRO A 204 -4.56 0.71 -3.53
C PRO A 204 -3.53 -0.39 -3.90
N PHE A 205 -3.08 -0.44 -5.15
CA PHE A 205 -2.17 -1.47 -5.64
C PHE A 205 -1.30 -0.96 -6.79
N GLU A 206 -0.15 -1.59 -6.95
CA GLU A 206 0.78 -1.32 -8.06
C GLU A 206 0.54 -2.24 -9.23
N GLY A 207 0.74 -1.72 -10.43
CA GLY A 207 0.91 -2.54 -11.61
C GLY A 207 2.26 -3.28 -11.65
N PRO A 208 2.51 -4.05 -12.71
CA PRO A 208 1.49 -4.70 -13.53
C PRO A 208 0.61 -5.62 -12.69
N ILE A 209 -0.65 -5.77 -13.11
CA ILE A 209 -1.61 -6.71 -12.49
C ILE A 209 -1.83 -7.90 -13.41
N ASP A 210 -2.25 -9.04 -12.89
CA ASP A 210 -2.38 -10.26 -13.68
C ASP A 210 -3.78 -10.47 -14.28
N ALA A 211 -4.81 -10.00 -13.59
CA ALA A 211 -6.19 -10.09 -14.04
C ALA A 211 -7.07 -9.06 -13.33
N ALA A 212 -8.18 -8.68 -13.97
CA ALA A 212 -9.23 -7.87 -13.37
C ALA A 212 -10.60 -8.33 -13.87
N THR A 213 -11.63 -8.23 -13.03
CA THR A 213 -13.02 -8.48 -13.44
C THR A 213 -14.00 -7.70 -12.57
N THR A 214 -15.17 -7.38 -13.10
CA THR A 214 -16.23 -6.67 -12.38
C THR A 214 -17.47 -7.54 -12.24
N ASP A 215 -18.01 -7.69 -11.03
CA ASP A 215 -19.19 -8.51 -10.77
C ASP A 215 -20.52 -7.79 -11.12
N LYS A 216 -21.64 -8.51 -11.01
CA LYS A 216 -23.00 -7.96 -11.26
C LYS A 216 -23.38 -6.79 -10.34
N ASN A 217 -22.77 -6.71 -9.16
CA ASN A 217 -23.01 -5.65 -8.20
C ASN A 217 -22.17 -4.40 -8.49
N GLY A 218 -21.16 -4.53 -9.36
CA GLY A 218 -20.23 -3.48 -9.74
C GLY A 218 -18.93 -3.50 -8.94
N ASN A 219 -18.69 -4.51 -8.10
CA ASN A 219 -17.42 -4.64 -7.41
C ASN A 219 -16.34 -5.09 -8.38
N ILE A 220 -15.16 -4.50 -8.27
CA ILE A 220 -14.01 -4.75 -9.13
C ILE A 220 -13.04 -5.63 -8.36
N TYR A 221 -12.72 -6.80 -8.90
CA TYR A 221 -11.73 -7.73 -8.39
C TYR A 221 -10.47 -7.56 -9.22
N VAL A 222 -9.33 -7.37 -8.55
CA VAL A 222 -8.02 -7.21 -9.18
C VAL A 222 -7.06 -8.21 -8.58
N PHE A 223 -6.30 -8.90 -9.42
CA PHE A 223 -5.43 -10.01 -9.04
C PHE A 223 -3.98 -9.69 -9.38
N LYS A 224 -3.06 -9.98 -8.46
CA LYS A 224 -1.61 -9.88 -8.65
C LYS A 224 -0.90 -10.92 -7.80
N GLY A 225 -0.08 -11.75 -8.44
CA GLY A 225 0.52 -12.91 -7.80
C GLY A 225 -0.56 -13.81 -7.18
N ASN A 226 -0.40 -14.09 -5.89
CA ASN A 226 -1.35 -14.88 -5.10
C ASN A 226 -2.32 -14.06 -4.26
N GLU A 227 -2.40 -12.77 -4.52
CA GLU A 227 -3.28 -11.84 -3.81
C GLU A 227 -4.32 -11.23 -4.73
N TYR A 228 -5.42 -10.78 -4.12
CA TYR A 228 -6.45 -10.02 -4.82
C TYR A 228 -7.02 -8.90 -3.95
N TRP A 229 -7.41 -7.82 -4.61
CA TRP A 229 -8.10 -6.66 -4.04
C TRP A 229 -9.55 -6.66 -4.51
N VAL A 230 -10.42 -6.09 -3.69
CA VAL A 230 -11.80 -5.79 -4.07
C VAL A 230 -12.03 -4.29 -3.88
N LEU A 231 -12.47 -3.64 -4.96
CA LEU A 231 -12.99 -2.29 -4.94
C LEU A 231 -14.51 -2.35 -5.05
N ASN A 232 -15.22 -1.51 -4.31
CA ASN A 232 -16.66 -1.42 -4.46
C ASN A 232 -17.04 -0.70 -5.76
N ARG A 233 -18.34 -0.60 -6.05
CA ARG A 233 -18.85 0.08 -7.25
C ARG A 233 -18.45 1.56 -7.40
N HIS A 234 -17.96 2.18 -6.34
CA HIS A 234 -17.48 3.56 -6.31
C HIS A 234 -15.96 3.66 -6.50
N GLY A 235 -15.26 2.53 -6.65
CA GLY A 235 -13.80 2.48 -6.77
C GLY A 235 -13.07 2.45 -5.43
N ASN A 236 -13.79 2.46 -4.30
CA ASN A 236 -13.17 2.46 -2.97
C ASN A 236 -12.73 1.06 -2.58
N SER A 237 -11.56 0.95 -1.96
CA SER A 237 -11.04 -0.27 -1.36
C SER A 237 -12.02 -0.85 -0.34
N VAL A 238 -12.31 -2.14 -0.43
CA VAL A 238 -13.06 -2.85 0.59
C VAL A 238 -12.12 -3.20 1.76
N PRO A 239 -12.54 -3.01 3.03
CA PRO A 239 -11.72 -3.36 4.18
C PRO A 239 -11.27 -4.83 4.18
N ASN A 240 -10.12 -5.10 4.81
CA ASN A 240 -9.51 -6.43 4.92
C ASN A 240 -9.04 -7.05 3.59
N TYR A 241 -8.78 -6.21 2.58
CA TYR A 241 -8.07 -6.56 1.36
C TYR A 241 -6.71 -5.82 1.30
N PRO A 242 -5.69 -6.38 0.63
CA PRO A 242 -5.73 -7.61 -0.16
C PRO A 242 -5.88 -8.88 0.67
N LYS A 243 -6.35 -9.95 0.02
CA LYS A 243 -6.39 -11.31 0.57
C LYS A 243 -5.65 -12.26 -0.35
N LYS A 244 -5.18 -13.38 0.18
CA LYS A 244 -4.69 -14.46 -0.68
C LYS A 244 -5.86 -15.09 -1.43
N ILE A 245 -5.64 -15.43 -2.70
CA ILE A 245 -6.67 -16.07 -3.54
C ILE A 245 -7.19 -17.34 -2.87
N ARG A 246 -6.30 -18.21 -2.38
CA ARG A 246 -6.67 -19.45 -1.67
C ARG A 246 -7.54 -19.27 -0.41
N ASP A 247 -7.49 -18.09 0.22
CA ASP A 247 -8.19 -17.85 1.49
C ASP A 247 -9.62 -17.35 1.27
N GLY A 248 -9.88 -16.71 0.13
CA GLY A 248 -11.20 -16.14 -0.19
C GLY A 248 -11.87 -16.70 -1.45
N LEU A 249 -11.11 -17.38 -2.31
CA LEU A 249 -11.53 -17.94 -3.60
C LEU A 249 -10.91 -19.34 -3.77
N ASN A 250 -11.22 -20.22 -2.82
CA ASN A 250 -10.52 -21.47 -2.54
C ASN A 250 -10.51 -22.48 -3.70
N SER A 251 -11.39 -22.29 -4.69
CA SER A 251 -11.45 -23.12 -5.91
C SER A 251 -10.53 -22.63 -7.04
N LEU A 252 -9.87 -21.48 -6.86
CA LEU A 252 -8.98 -20.89 -7.86
C LEU A 252 -7.51 -21.24 -7.58
N PRO A 253 -6.68 -21.30 -8.63
CA PRO A 253 -5.23 -21.44 -8.46
C PRO A 253 -4.63 -20.19 -7.81
N ASP A 254 -3.45 -20.35 -7.21
CA ASP A 254 -2.70 -19.26 -6.56
C ASP A 254 -2.28 -18.12 -7.50
N THR A 255 -2.46 -18.23 -8.82
CA THR A 255 -2.15 -17.14 -9.76
C THR A 255 -3.10 -17.24 -10.94
N LEU A 256 -3.49 -16.08 -11.47
CA LEU A 256 -4.36 -15.97 -12.64
C LEU A 256 -3.61 -15.34 -13.81
N GLY A 257 -4.09 -15.56 -15.03
CA GLY A 257 -3.61 -14.91 -16.24
C GLY A 257 -4.67 -14.04 -16.93
N ALA A 258 -5.95 -14.24 -16.60
CA ALA A 258 -7.06 -13.35 -16.95
C ALA A 258 -8.30 -13.72 -16.12
N ALA A 259 -9.25 -12.80 -16.04
CA ALA A 259 -10.55 -12.99 -15.41
C ALA A 259 -11.64 -12.33 -16.25
N LEU A 260 -12.84 -12.90 -16.27
CA LEU A 260 -13.99 -12.38 -17.00
C LEU A 260 -15.27 -12.71 -16.23
N TYR A 261 -16.12 -11.71 -16.01
CA TYR A 261 -17.46 -11.91 -15.48
C TYR A 261 -18.45 -11.93 -16.64
N ARG A 262 -19.14 -13.06 -16.84
CA ARG A 262 -20.07 -13.24 -17.95
C ARG A 262 -21.45 -12.68 -17.62
N ASN A 263 -22.23 -12.42 -18.68
CA ASN A 263 -23.61 -11.93 -18.57
C ASN A 263 -24.57 -12.92 -17.87
N ASP A 264 -24.21 -14.20 -17.80
CA ASP A 264 -24.96 -15.24 -17.07
C ASP A 264 -24.70 -15.21 -15.54
N GLY A 265 -23.93 -14.22 -15.06
CA GLY A 265 -23.60 -14.05 -13.65
C GLY A 265 -22.46 -14.94 -13.15
N LYS A 266 -21.72 -15.61 -14.06
CA LYS A 266 -20.64 -16.51 -13.68
C LYS A 266 -19.26 -15.90 -13.97
N PRO A 267 -18.35 -15.88 -12.98
CA PRO A 267 -16.95 -15.55 -13.24
C PRO A 267 -16.23 -16.71 -13.94
N PHE A 268 -15.35 -16.38 -14.87
CA PHE A 268 -14.44 -17.28 -15.56
C PHE A 268 -13.01 -16.80 -15.36
N PHE A 269 -12.13 -17.72 -15.01
CA PHE A 269 -10.74 -17.44 -14.68
C PHE A 269 -9.83 -18.27 -15.56
N PHE A 270 -8.78 -17.64 -16.07
CA PHE A 270 -7.80 -18.28 -16.94
C PHE A 270 -6.49 -18.39 -16.19
N LYS A 271 -5.85 -19.56 -16.23
CA LYS A 271 -4.51 -19.75 -15.70
C LYS A 271 -3.50 -19.64 -16.83
N ARG A 272 -2.50 -18.78 -16.68
CA ARG A 272 -1.38 -18.73 -17.62
C ARG A 272 -0.56 -20.00 -17.43
N LEU A 273 -0.48 -20.85 -18.45
CA LEU A 273 0.43 -21.99 -18.41
C LEU A 273 1.87 -21.47 -18.49
N PRO A 274 2.83 -22.11 -17.79
CA PRO A 274 4.24 -21.82 -17.99
C PRO A 274 4.54 -21.92 -19.49
N LYS A 275 5.34 -20.99 -20.03
CA LYS A 275 5.89 -21.15 -21.39
C LYS A 275 6.59 -22.51 -21.40
N ARG A 276 6.02 -23.52 -22.07
CA ARG A 276 6.74 -24.76 -22.32
C ARG A 276 8.05 -24.36 -23.00
N ALA A 277 9.18 -24.76 -22.42
CA ALA A 277 10.43 -24.82 -23.18
C ALA A 277 10.10 -25.55 -24.48
N ARG A 278 10.53 -25.00 -25.62
CA ARG A 278 10.20 -25.51 -26.95
C ARG A 278 10.42 -27.02 -26.97
N CYS A 279 9.39 -27.79 -27.31
CA CYS A 279 9.58 -29.18 -27.67
C CYS A 279 10.47 -29.25 -28.92
N GLY A 280 11.57 -29.98 -28.84
CA GLY A 280 12.28 -30.53 -30.00
C GLY A 280 13.39 -29.66 -30.60
N VAL A 281 14.64 -29.94 -30.19
CA VAL A 281 15.71 -30.33 -31.12
C VAL A 281 16.54 -31.40 -30.39
N PRO A 282 16.58 -32.65 -30.86
CA PRO A 282 17.57 -33.61 -30.39
C PRO A 282 18.94 -33.23 -30.97
N ILE A 283 19.99 -33.27 -30.13
CA ILE A 283 21.38 -33.37 -30.59
C ILE A 283 21.64 -34.84 -30.88
#